data_AF-A0A545UT02-F1
#
_entry.id   AF-A0A545UT02-F1
#
_cell.length_a   1.000
_cell.length_b   1.000
_cell.length_c   1.000
_cell.angle_alpha   90.00
_cell.angle_beta   90.00
_cell.angle_gamma   90.00
#
_symmetry.space_group_name_H-M   'P 1'
#
loop_
_entity.id
_entity.type
_entity.pdbx_description
1 polymer ?
#
loop_
_entity_poly.entity_id
_entity_poly.type
_entity_poly.pdbx_seq_one_letter_code
_entity_poly.pdbx_strand_id
1 'polypeptide(L)'
;MPTISVDKYKLFEALGRKYSREEFEDLCFDYGIELDEDTEDDERPIVDGKQEPPQLKIEIPANRYDMLCFEGIALNLNIFLGRTQPPNFRLVEPKDADQQVITVHPDTLKVRPYVAGAVLRNIKFTQDRYDSFIALQDKLHQNLARNRTLVSMGTHDLDTVKGPFTYEALPPKDIKFKPLNQTKEMNAEELMTFYENDKHLGRFLHIIRDAPVYPVIYDANRTVCSLPPIINGEHSKITIDTTNVFIEITATDMTKLGIVTNMLVTMFSMYCAEPFTVEPVKIVSDHNNLTRVTPSLQPRETTAEVDYLNSCTGLDKTPQELCDLLTKMAYVSKPSSKDANLLEVAIPPTRADILHQCDIMEDLAVCYGYNNLPRTKPNRSATVGGPLPINKLGDLVRSEAAMAGWSEVMPLILCSHDENFAWLNRKDDGNTVVRLANPKTLEYQVARSSLLPGLLKTIKENKGHSVPMHIFEVADVVFKDEREERKARNERHFAAAWCGKNSGFEAVHGLLDRVLLMLRTSFLTEGTDTPGTPDGYWIEELNEETFFPGHAAAVHLRIGGKAARIGEFGILHPTVLEKFDLRYAVSTLEINLEAFL
;
A
#
# COMPACT_ATOMS: atom_id res chain seq x y z
N MET A 1 -5.32 5.69 3.46
CA MET A 1 -6.35 5.32 2.46
C MET A 1 -6.59 6.55 1.57
N PRO A 2 -7.35 6.51 0.46
CA PRO A 2 -7.68 7.75 -0.24
C PRO A 2 -8.55 8.66 0.64
N THR A 3 -8.01 9.82 1.04
CA THR A 3 -8.76 10.86 1.74
C THR A 3 -9.42 11.81 0.73
N ILE A 4 -10.70 12.06 0.90
CA ILE A 4 -11.51 12.97 0.08
C ILE A 4 -11.97 14.14 0.95
N SER A 5 -11.61 15.35 0.54
CA SER A 5 -12.09 16.59 1.18
C SER A 5 -13.39 17.03 0.52
N VAL A 6 -14.42 17.28 1.33
CA VAL A 6 -15.73 17.76 0.87
C VAL A 6 -16.19 18.96 1.69
N ASP A 7 -16.90 19.89 1.07
CA ASP A 7 -17.57 20.99 1.78
C ASP A 7 -18.63 20.42 2.75
N LYS A 8 -18.44 20.69 4.04
CA LYS A 8 -19.26 20.17 5.14
C LYS A 8 -20.73 20.51 4.96
N TYR A 9 -21.04 21.78 4.75
CA TYR A 9 -22.42 22.23 4.73
C TYR A 9 -23.13 21.82 3.44
N LYS A 10 -22.43 21.79 2.30
CA LYS A 10 -22.99 21.24 1.06
C LYS A 10 -23.24 19.74 1.17
N LEU A 11 -22.37 18.98 1.84
CA LEU A 11 -22.62 17.56 2.08
C LEU A 11 -23.86 17.37 2.95
N PHE A 12 -23.98 18.12 4.05
CA PHE A 12 -25.14 18.05 4.94
C PHE A 12 -26.43 18.47 4.23
N GLU A 13 -26.38 19.47 3.35
CA GLU A 13 -27.50 19.83 2.48
C GLU A 13 -27.87 18.68 1.53
N ALA A 14 -26.88 18.03 0.90
CA ALA A 14 -27.10 16.89 0.02
C ALA A 14 -27.63 15.65 0.77
N LEU A 15 -27.24 15.46 2.03
CA LEU A 15 -27.81 14.46 2.94
C LEU A 15 -29.15 14.90 3.53
N GLY A 16 -29.58 16.14 3.27
CA GLY A 16 -30.86 16.73 3.65
C GLY A 16 -31.11 16.80 5.15
N ARG A 17 -30.05 16.92 5.96
CA ARG A 17 -30.09 17.36 7.37
C ARG A 17 -28.70 17.84 7.81
N LYS A 18 -28.64 18.71 8.82
CA LYS A 18 -27.37 19.04 9.49
C LYS A 18 -27.06 17.94 10.51
N TYR A 19 -25.80 17.55 10.60
CA TYR A 19 -25.29 16.58 11.57
C TYR A 19 -24.41 17.32 12.59
N SER A 20 -24.41 16.85 13.84
CA SER A 20 -23.29 17.13 14.74
C SER A 20 -22.05 16.34 14.28
N ARG A 21 -20.88 16.67 14.84
CA ARG A 21 -19.65 15.91 14.58
C ARG A 21 -19.81 14.44 14.95
N GLU A 22 -20.27 14.16 16.18
CA GLU A 22 -20.52 12.79 16.67
C GLU A 22 -21.53 12.04 15.80
N GLU A 23 -22.65 12.67 15.41
CA GLU A 23 -23.65 12.02 14.56
C GLU A 23 -23.12 11.66 13.17
N PHE A 24 -22.19 12.46 12.63
CA PHE A 24 -21.57 12.17 11.35
C PHE A 24 -20.46 11.13 11.46
N GLU A 25 -19.68 11.16 12.55
CA GLU A 25 -18.71 10.10 12.88
C GLU A 25 -19.40 8.74 13.03
N ASP A 26 -20.54 8.67 13.73
CA ASP A 26 -21.34 7.45 13.85
C ASP A 26 -21.84 6.96 12.49
N LEU A 27 -22.34 7.86 11.63
CA LEU A 27 -22.77 7.51 10.27
C LEU A 27 -21.61 6.96 9.43
N CYS A 28 -20.43 7.59 9.51
CA CYS A 28 -19.23 7.15 8.84
C CYS A 28 -18.85 5.73 9.31
N PHE A 29 -18.81 5.53 10.62
CA PHE A 29 -18.48 4.24 11.23
C PHE A 29 -19.45 3.13 10.84
N ASP A 30 -20.77 3.41 10.87
CA ASP A 30 -21.81 2.46 10.48
C ASP A 30 -21.71 2.05 9.00
N TYR A 31 -21.26 2.95 8.13
CA TYR A 31 -21.02 2.67 6.72
C TYR A 31 -19.67 1.99 6.44
N GLY A 32 -18.68 2.16 7.32
CA GLY A 32 -17.31 1.68 7.13
C GLY A 32 -16.36 2.68 6.45
N ILE A 33 -16.63 3.98 6.61
CA ILE A 33 -15.71 5.09 6.26
C ILE A 33 -15.30 5.81 7.54
N GLU A 34 -14.24 6.63 7.49
CA GLU A 34 -13.73 7.35 8.66
C GLU A 34 -13.69 8.85 8.41
N LEU A 35 -14.16 9.63 9.38
CA LEU A 35 -13.94 11.07 9.40
C LEU A 35 -12.56 11.33 10.01
N ASP A 36 -11.59 11.68 9.17
CA ASP A 36 -10.20 11.96 9.57
C ASP A 36 -10.10 13.34 10.24
N GLU A 37 -10.73 14.35 9.63
CA GLU A 37 -10.65 15.73 10.10
C GLU A 37 -11.93 16.52 9.75
N ASP A 38 -12.35 17.38 10.67
CA ASP A 38 -13.44 18.34 10.50
C ASP A 38 -12.90 19.74 10.77
N THR A 39 -12.74 20.53 9.70
CA THR A 39 -12.01 21.80 9.76
C THR A 39 -12.90 22.99 10.17
N GLU A 40 -14.07 22.75 10.79
CA GLU A 40 -15.01 23.82 11.17
C GLU A 40 -14.39 24.81 12.17
N ASP A 41 -13.66 24.28 13.15
CA ASP A 41 -13.07 25.05 14.24
C ASP A 41 -11.63 25.52 13.96
N ASP A 42 -11.06 25.15 12.80
CA ASP A 42 -9.68 25.47 12.43
C ASP A 42 -9.53 26.85 11.78
N GLU A 43 -8.31 27.40 11.84
CA GLU A 43 -7.92 28.58 11.04
C GLU A 43 -7.92 28.22 9.55
N ARG A 44 -9.01 28.53 8.87
CA ARG A 44 -9.18 28.27 7.43
C ARG A 44 -8.55 29.37 6.57
N PRO A 45 -7.87 29.01 5.47
CA PRO A 45 -7.24 29.98 4.59
C PRO A 45 -8.28 30.90 3.93
N ILE A 46 -7.83 32.12 3.61
CA ILE A 46 -8.59 33.08 2.82
C ILE A 46 -8.03 33.03 1.41
N VAL A 47 -8.83 32.52 0.48
CA VAL A 47 -8.51 32.46 -0.95
C VAL A 47 -9.41 33.46 -1.67
N ASP A 48 -8.81 34.34 -2.49
CA ASP A 48 -9.53 35.39 -3.22
C ASP A 48 -10.46 36.26 -2.35
N GLY A 49 -10.04 36.54 -1.12
CA GLY A 49 -10.78 37.39 -0.17
C GLY A 49 -12.00 36.72 0.47
N LYS A 50 -12.21 35.42 0.25
CA LYS A 50 -13.24 34.62 0.92
C LYS A 50 -12.58 33.55 1.78
N GLN A 51 -13.06 33.40 3.02
CA GLN A 51 -12.66 32.28 3.86
C GLN A 51 -13.22 31.00 3.24
N GLU A 52 -12.37 29.98 3.12
CA GLU A 52 -12.82 28.68 2.60
C GLU A 52 -13.93 28.08 3.48
N PRO A 53 -14.93 27.39 2.88
CA PRO A 53 -15.94 26.69 3.65
C PRO A 53 -15.29 25.60 4.51
N PRO A 54 -15.90 25.23 5.64
CA PRO A 54 -15.38 24.15 6.46
C PRO A 54 -15.46 22.83 5.68
N GLN A 55 -14.41 22.02 5.78
CA GLN A 55 -14.28 20.76 5.05
C GLN A 55 -14.34 19.57 5.99
N LEU A 56 -14.94 18.49 5.51
CA LEU A 56 -14.80 17.16 6.10
C LEU A 56 -13.78 16.40 5.26
N LYS A 57 -12.72 15.90 5.90
CA LYS A 57 -11.77 14.97 5.29
C LYS A 57 -12.19 13.56 5.65
N ILE A 58 -12.63 12.82 4.64
CA ILE A 58 -13.20 11.48 4.83
C ILE A 58 -12.24 10.47 4.21
N GLU A 59 -11.77 9.51 4.99
CA GLU A 59 -11.02 8.37 4.47
C GLU A 59 -11.98 7.33 3.88
N ILE A 60 -11.72 6.97 2.63
CA ILE A 60 -12.53 6.02 1.87
C ILE A 60 -11.76 4.71 1.68
N PRO A 61 -12.38 3.53 1.85
CA PRO A 61 -11.77 2.26 1.53
C PRO A 61 -11.22 2.22 0.10
N ALA A 62 -10.01 1.70 -0.08
CA ALA A 62 -9.31 1.72 -1.37
C ALA A 62 -9.98 0.85 -2.47
N ASN A 63 -10.95 0.02 -2.10
CA ASN A 63 -11.78 -0.79 -3.00
C ASN A 63 -13.03 -0.03 -3.51
N ARG A 64 -13.48 1.04 -2.84
CA ARG A 64 -14.72 1.78 -3.16
C ARG A 64 -14.45 3.01 -4.04
N TYR A 65 -14.24 2.77 -5.33
CA TYR A 65 -13.94 3.82 -6.32
C TYR A 65 -15.10 4.80 -6.56
N ASP A 66 -16.33 4.35 -6.30
CA ASP A 66 -17.56 5.11 -6.42
C ASP A 66 -17.77 6.15 -5.31
N MET A 67 -16.83 6.26 -4.36
CA MET A 67 -16.86 7.26 -3.29
C MET A 67 -15.65 8.22 -3.33
N LEU A 68 -14.94 8.28 -4.46
CA LEU A 68 -13.76 9.14 -4.62
C LEU A 68 -14.09 10.61 -4.96
N CYS A 69 -15.36 11.00 -4.90
CA CYS A 69 -15.81 12.37 -5.11
C CYS A 69 -17.04 12.69 -4.26
N PHE A 70 -17.39 13.98 -4.20
CA PHE A 70 -18.54 14.48 -3.45
C PHE A 70 -19.84 13.77 -3.84
N GLU A 71 -20.08 13.63 -5.15
CA GLU A 71 -21.27 13.01 -5.73
C GLU A 71 -21.43 11.56 -5.26
N GLY A 72 -20.34 10.81 -5.31
CA GLY A 72 -20.28 9.43 -4.90
C GLY A 72 -20.55 9.21 -3.41
N ILE A 73 -19.93 10.02 -2.55
CA ILE A 73 -20.16 9.99 -1.10
C ILE A 73 -21.62 10.33 -0.78
N ALA A 74 -22.11 11.45 -1.33
CA ALA A 74 -23.47 11.91 -1.07
C ALA A 74 -24.52 10.90 -1.57
N LEU A 75 -24.31 10.28 -2.74
CA LEU A 75 -25.21 9.27 -3.30
C LEU A 75 -25.25 8.02 -2.42
N ASN A 76 -24.08 7.45 -2.11
CA ASN A 76 -23.98 6.21 -1.34
C ASN A 76 -24.53 6.35 0.08
N LEU A 77 -24.21 7.44 0.78
CA LEU A 77 -24.75 7.69 2.12
C LEU A 77 -26.27 7.90 2.10
N ASN A 78 -26.81 8.59 1.08
CA ASN A 78 -28.26 8.74 0.94
C ASN A 78 -28.98 7.40 0.65
N ILE A 79 -28.36 6.50 -0.12
CA ILE A 79 -28.89 5.15 -0.35
C ILE A 79 -28.86 4.36 0.97
N PHE A 80 -27.75 4.42 1.70
CA PHE A 80 -27.60 3.73 3.00
C PHE A 80 -28.63 4.19 4.04
N LEU A 81 -28.89 5.50 4.09
CA LEU A 81 -29.90 6.12 4.93
C LEU A 81 -31.35 5.88 4.45
N GLY A 82 -31.55 5.21 3.31
CA GLY A 82 -32.86 4.95 2.72
C GLY A 82 -33.57 6.19 2.19
N ARG A 83 -32.85 7.29 1.97
CA ARG A 83 -33.40 8.56 1.47
C ARG A 83 -33.55 8.58 -0.05
N THR A 84 -32.68 7.85 -0.74
CA THR A 84 -32.62 7.78 -2.20
C THR A 84 -32.57 6.32 -2.64
N GLN A 85 -33.30 5.98 -3.71
CA GLN A 85 -33.21 4.66 -4.32
C GLN A 85 -31.95 4.55 -5.19
N PRO A 86 -31.37 3.35 -5.34
CA PRO A 86 -30.23 3.15 -6.24
C PRO A 86 -30.56 3.65 -7.66
N PRO A 87 -29.71 4.48 -8.28
CA PRO A 87 -30.00 5.05 -9.58
C PRO A 87 -29.91 4.00 -10.69
N ASN A 88 -30.78 4.15 -11.69
CA ASN A 88 -30.72 3.34 -12.90
C ASN A 88 -29.85 4.01 -13.96
N PHE A 89 -28.57 3.64 -14.01
CA PHE A 89 -27.64 4.09 -15.04
C PHE A 89 -27.98 3.44 -16.38
N ARG A 90 -28.27 4.27 -17.40
CA ARG A 90 -28.69 3.78 -18.72
C ARG A 90 -27.93 4.44 -19.86
N LEU A 91 -27.76 3.67 -20.93
CA LEU A 91 -27.27 4.19 -22.20
C LEU A 91 -28.44 4.74 -22.99
N VAL A 92 -28.25 5.91 -23.61
CA VAL A 92 -29.21 6.53 -24.53
C VAL A 92 -28.63 6.55 -25.93
N GLU A 93 -29.49 6.39 -26.94
CA GLU A 93 -29.02 6.40 -28.33
C GLU A 93 -28.39 7.74 -28.71
N PRO A 94 -27.18 7.75 -29.30
CA PRO A 94 -26.56 8.97 -29.81
C PRO A 94 -27.45 9.68 -30.83
N LYS A 95 -27.55 11.01 -30.74
CA LYS A 95 -28.22 11.82 -31.78
C LYS A 95 -27.58 11.69 -33.17
N ASP A 96 -26.26 11.48 -33.20
CA ASP A 96 -25.48 11.31 -34.42
C ASP A 96 -24.46 10.18 -34.21
N ALA A 97 -24.93 8.95 -34.41
CA ALA A 97 -24.16 7.73 -34.15
C ALA A 97 -22.92 7.60 -35.05
N ASP A 98 -22.94 8.19 -36.25
CA ASP A 98 -21.81 8.17 -37.19
C ASP A 98 -20.67 9.09 -36.74
N GLN A 99 -20.97 10.14 -35.97
CA GLN A 99 -19.95 11.00 -35.36
C GLN A 99 -19.38 10.42 -34.05
N GLN A 100 -20.11 9.57 -33.34
CA GLN A 100 -19.66 8.99 -32.07
C GLN A 100 -18.91 7.67 -32.26
N VAL A 101 -17.83 7.75 -33.05
CA VAL A 101 -16.99 6.60 -33.39
C VAL A 101 -15.53 6.94 -33.12
N ILE A 102 -14.80 6.02 -32.48
CA ILE A 102 -13.33 6.07 -32.37
C ILE A 102 -12.77 4.88 -33.17
N THR A 103 -12.01 5.17 -34.22
CA THR A 103 -11.32 4.14 -35.02
C THR A 103 -9.90 3.94 -34.50
N VAL A 104 -9.54 2.71 -34.14
CA VAL A 104 -8.26 2.35 -33.51
C VAL A 104 -7.29 1.79 -34.54
N HIS A 105 -6.10 2.39 -34.62
CA HIS A 105 -5.05 1.98 -35.55
C HIS A 105 -4.14 0.88 -34.95
N PRO A 106 -3.61 -0.07 -35.77
CA PRO A 106 -2.78 -1.18 -35.27
C PRO A 106 -1.52 -0.75 -34.51
N ASP A 107 -0.94 0.40 -34.83
CA ASP A 107 0.28 0.90 -34.19
C ASP A 107 0.10 1.20 -32.69
N THR A 108 -1.14 1.41 -32.23
CA THR A 108 -1.46 1.60 -30.81
C THR A 108 -1.04 0.41 -29.95
N LEU A 109 -1.01 -0.81 -30.52
CA LEU A 109 -0.56 -2.03 -29.84
C LEU A 109 0.89 -1.95 -29.33
N LYS A 110 1.73 -1.11 -29.95
CA LYS A 110 3.15 -0.95 -29.60
C LYS A 110 3.35 -0.18 -28.29
N VAL A 111 2.33 0.53 -27.82
CA VAL A 111 2.42 1.42 -26.66
C VAL A 111 1.25 1.26 -25.70
N ARG A 112 0.01 1.40 -26.20
CA ARG A 112 -1.19 1.46 -25.38
C ARG A 112 -2.39 0.94 -26.20
N PRO A 113 -2.72 -0.35 -26.09
CA PRO A 113 -3.58 -1.05 -27.05
C PRO A 113 -5.08 -0.75 -26.97
N TYR A 114 -5.56 -0.13 -25.88
CA TYR A 114 -6.99 -0.06 -25.60
C TYR A 114 -7.50 1.37 -25.45
N VAL A 115 -8.72 1.62 -25.94
CA VAL A 115 -9.44 2.89 -25.77
C VAL A 115 -10.92 2.63 -25.51
N ALA A 116 -11.54 3.50 -24.71
CA ALA A 116 -12.97 3.61 -24.53
C ALA A 116 -13.39 5.07 -24.70
N GLY A 117 -14.64 5.28 -25.12
CA GLY A 117 -15.25 6.59 -25.24
C GLY A 117 -16.61 6.64 -24.56
N ALA A 118 -17.02 7.82 -24.12
CA ALA A 118 -18.36 8.10 -23.61
C ALA A 118 -18.69 9.58 -23.84
N VAL A 119 -19.99 9.92 -23.91
CA VAL A 119 -20.45 11.30 -23.99
C VAL A 119 -21.47 11.58 -22.89
N LEU A 120 -21.28 12.68 -22.18
CA LEU A 120 -22.24 13.24 -21.24
C LEU A 120 -22.84 14.51 -21.84
N ARG A 121 -24.17 14.53 -22.00
CA ARG A 121 -24.90 15.60 -22.71
C ARG A 121 -25.54 16.59 -21.76
N ASN A 122 -25.46 17.87 -22.12
CA ASN A 122 -26.11 18.96 -21.41
C ASN A 122 -25.83 18.93 -19.90
N ILE A 123 -24.57 18.69 -19.52
CA ILE A 123 -24.11 18.80 -18.15
C ILE A 123 -24.27 20.24 -17.68
N LYS A 124 -24.73 20.39 -16.44
CA LYS A 124 -24.78 21.69 -15.75
C LYS A 124 -23.59 21.82 -14.81
N PHE A 125 -22.47 22.34 -15.31
CA PHE A 125 -21.35 22.69 -14.44
C PHE A 125 -21.66 23.93 -13.61
N THR A 126 -21.32 23.81 -12.32
CA THR A 126 -21.03 24.93 -11.44
C THR A 126 -19.55 24.87 -11.11
N GLN A 127 -18.97 25.91 -10.52
CA GLN A 127 -17.57 25.89 -10.09
C GLN A 127 -17.25 24.63 -9.26
N ASP A 128 -18.07 24.35 -8.24
CA ASP A 128 -17.87 23.19 -7.37
C ASP A 128 -17.92 21.84 -8.11
N ARG A 129 -18.86 21.69 -9.05
CA ARG A 129 -19.01 20.46 -9.83
C ARG A 129 -17.85 20.29 -10.80
N TYR A 130 -17.38 21.37 -11.40
CA TYR A 130 -16.22 21.36 -12.27
C TYR A 130 -14.98 20.95 -11.48
N ASP A 131 -14.76 21.54 -10.31
CA ASP A 131 -13.63 21.18 -9.44
C ASP A 131 -13.72 19.73 -8.95
N SER A 132 -14.92 19.26 -8.59
CA SER A 132 -15.17 17.84 -8.24
C SER A 132 -14.87 16.91 -9.43
N PHE A 133 -15.23 17.30 -10.66
CA PHE A 133 -14.98 16.50 -11.88
C PHE A 133 -13.49 16.35 -12.17
N ILE A 134 -12.71 17.42 -12.02
CA ILE A 134 -11.25 17.37 -12.16
C ILE A 134 -10.63 16.57 -11.01
N ALA A 135 -11.09 16.79 -9.77
CA ALA A 135 -10.58 16.06 -8.60
C ALA A 135 -10.81 14.55 -8.71
N LEU A 136 -11.98 14.11 -9.20
CA LEU A 136 -12.26 12.69 -9.44
C LEU A 136 -11.28 12.10 -10.47
N GLN A 137 -11.01 12.82 -11.57
CA GLN A 137 -10.03 12.38 -12.58
C GLN A 137 -8.64 12.20 -11.95
N ASP A 138 -8.18 13.17 -11.17
CA ASP A 138 -6.87 13.10 -10.52
C ASP A 138 -6.78 11.96 -9.50
N LYS A 139 -7.82 11.73 -8.69
CA LYS A 139 -7.87 10.63 -7.72
C LYS A 139 -7.84 9.26 -8.40
N LEU A 140 -8.61 9.08 -9.48
CA LEU A 140 -8.59 7.84 -10.27
C LEU A 140 -7.24 7.65 -10.99
N HIS A 141 -6.60 8.73 -11.48
CA HIS A 141 -5.26 8.68 -12.09
C HIS A 141 -4.18 8.25 -11.11
N GLN A 142 -4.20 8.79 -9.89
CA GLN A 142 -3.20 8.48 -8.86
C GLN A 142 -3.34 7.04 -8.36
N ASN A 143 -4.57 6.61 -8.06
CA ASN A 143 -4.84 5.32 -7.44
C ASN A 143 -5.03 4.20 -8.47
N LEU A 144 -6.26 4.03 -8.97
CA LEU A 144 -6.65 2.88 -9.81
C LEU A 144 -5.80 2.76 -11.08
N ALA A 145 -5.41 3.89 -11.66
CA ALA A 145 -4.61 3.94 -12.88
C ALA A 145 -3.07 3.89 -12.66
N ARG A 146 -2.60 3.84 -11.41
CA ARG A 146 -1.17 3.87 -11.03
C ARG A 146 -0.41 5.03 -11.70
N ASN A 147 -0.75 6.26 -11.33
CA ASN A 147 -0.16 7.48 -11.91
C ASN A 147 -0.21 7.48 -13.44
N ARG A 148 -1.39 7.18 -14.00
CA ARG A 148 -1.66 7.11 -15.45
C ARG A 148 -0.97 5.99 -16.25
N THR A 149 -0.15 5.17 -15.60
CA THR A 149 0.59 4.07 -16.24
C THR A 149 -0.35 3.05 -16.88
N LEU A 150 -1.44 2.70 -16.19
CA LEU A 150 -2.40 1.68 -16.67
C LEU A 150 -3.58 2.27 -17.44
N VAL A 151 -4.12 3.40 -16.97
CA VAL A 151 -5.30 4.06 -17.57
C VAL A 151 -5.07 5.57 -17.60
N SER A 152 -5.45 6.25 -18.67
CA SER A 152 -5.35 7.70 -18.79
C SER A 152 -6.66 8.20 -19.38
N MET A 153 -7.14 9.31 -18.85
CA MET A 153 -8.45 9.88 -19.15
C MET A 153 -8.19 11.24 -19.74
N GLY A 154 -8.75 11.51 -20.91
CA GLY A 154 -8.98 12.84 -21.39
C GLY A 154 -10.46 13.17 -21.31
N THR A 155 -10.70 14.47 -21.24
CA THR A 155 -12.03 15.06 -21.19
C THR A 155 -12.00 16.27 -22.10
N HIS A 156 -13.00 16.36 -22.96
CA HIS A 156 -13.04 17.27 -24.09
C HIS A 156 -14.38 17.97 -24.18
N ASP A 157 -14.36 19.25 -24.52
CA ASP A 157 -15.57 19.96 -24.91
C ASP A 157 -16.02 19.45 -26.29
N LEU A 158 -17.09 18.65 -26.31
CA LEU A 158 -17.63 18.04 -27.53
C LEU A 158 -18.10 19.09 -28.53
N ASP A 159 -18.45 20.30 -28.10
CA ASP A 159 -18.93 21.36 -28.99
C ASP A 159 -17.77 22.01 -29.78
N THR A 160 -16.52 21.77 -29.37
CA THR A 160 -15.30 22.28 -30.02
C THR A 160 -14.61 21.27 -30.93
N VAL A 161 -14.96 19.99 -30.83
CA VAL A 161 -14.39 18.89 -31.62
C VAL A 161 -15.43 18.26 -32.52
N LYS A 162 -14.99 17.57 -33.58
CA LYS A 162 -15.91 16.93 -34.51
C LYS A 162 -15.55 15.47 -34.76
N GLY A 163 -16.50 14.57 -34.57
CA GLY A 163 -16.33 13.15 -34.91
C GLY A 163 -16.54 12.88 -36.42
N PRO A 164 -16.18 11.67 -36.90
CA PRO A 164 -15.59 10.55 -36.16
C PRO A 164 -14.14 10.83 -35.73
N PHE A 165 -13.71 10.16 -34.67
CA PHE A 165 -12.38 10.28 -34.08
C PHE A 165 -11.48 9.11 -34.47
N THR A 166 -10.17 9.29 -34.38
CA THR A 166 -9.18 8.23 -34.60
C THR A 166 -8.18 8.16 -33.45
N TYR A 167 -7.93 6.95 -32.96
CA TYR A 167 -6.87 6.66 -31.99
C TYR A 167 -5.68 6.01 -32.71
N GLU A 168 -4.59 6.75 -32.82
CA GLU A 168 -3.40 6.38 -33.58
C GLU A 168 -2.16 6.38 -32.69
N ALA A 169 -1.06 5.80 -33.18
CA ALA A 169 0.25 5.97 -32.58
C ALA A 169 1.26 6.31 -33.67
N LEU A 170 1.83 7.52 -33.59
CA LEU A 170 2.68 8.11 -34.62
C LEU A 170 4.07 8.43 -34.06
N PRO A 171 5.11 8.54 -34.91
CA PRO A 171 6.40 9.05 -34.48
C PRO A 171 6.25 10.43 -33.81
N PRO A 172 6.99 10.71 -32.72
CA PRO A 172 6.84 11.97 -31.96
C PRO A 172 6.97 13.27 -32.78
N LYS A 173 7.78 13.24 -33.85
CA LYS A 173 8.00 14.39 -34.76
C LYS A 173 6.78 14.76 -35.60
N ASP A 174 5.90 13.80 -35.84
CA ASP A 174 4.76 13.94 -36.74
C ASP A 174 3.51 14.45 -36.02
N ILE A 175 3.54 14.48 -34.68
CA ILE A 175 2.44 14.97 -33.86
C ILE A 175 2.72 16.42 -33.49
N LYS A 176 1.88 17.35 -33.97
CA LYS A 176 1.95 18.78 -33.67
C LYS A 176 0.61 19.27 -33.15
N PHE A 177 0.64 19.96 -32.03
CA PHE A 177 -0.55 20.57 -31.46
C PHE A 177 -0.20 21.62 -30.41
N LYS A 178 -1.23 22.36 -29.98
CA LYS A 178 -1.17 23.33 -28.90
C LYS A 178 -1.55 22.62 -27.58
N PRO A 179 -0.61 22.37 -26.65
CA PRO A 179 -0.91 21.70 -25.39
C PRO A 179 -1.76 22.56 -24.47
N LEU A 180 -2.47 21.92 -23.53
CA LEU A 180 -3.33 22.60 -22.56
C LEU A 180 -2.59 23.74 -21.82
N ASN A 181 -3.24 24.90 -21.73
CA ASN A 181 -2.74 26.14 -21.15
C ASN A 181 -1.47 26.70 -21.80
N GLN A 182 -1.13 26.29 -23.02
CA GLN A 182 -0.02 26.87 -23.78
C GLN A 182 -0.56 27.70 -24.94
N THR A 183 0.21 28.68 -25.43
CA THR A 183 -0.16 29.49 -26.60
C THR A 183 0.49 28.99 -27.89
N LYS A 184 1.66 28.37 -27.78
CA LYS A 184 2.50 27.95 -28.90
C LYS A 184 2.21 26.50 -29.29
N GLU A 185 2.18 26.24 -30.59
CA GLU A 185 2.17 24.88 -31.14
C GLU A 185 3.58 24.26 -31.02
N MET A 186 3.64 23.01 -30.59
CA MET A 186 4.88 22.27 -30.39
C MET A 186 4.71 20.85 -30.92
N ASN A 187 5.80 20.23 -31.39
CA ASN A 187 5.77 18.80 -31.69
C ASN A 187 5.95 17.96 -30.40
N ALA A 188 5.68 16.65 -30.46
CA ALA A 188 5.73 15.83 -29.25
C ALA A 188 7.16 15.59 -28.70
N GLU A 189 8.22 15.71 -29.50
CA GLU A 189 9.60 15.69 -28.97
C GLU A 189 9.90 16.97 -28.17
N GLU A 190 9.56 18.13 -28.75
CA GLU A 190 9.71 19.44 -28.09
C GLU A 190 8.90 19.51 -26.80
N LEU A 191 7.70 18.90 -26.79
CA LEU A 191 6.83 18.82 -25.62
C LEU A 191 7.50 18.04 -24.48
N MET A 192 8.14 16.90 -24.78
CA MET A 192 8.82 16.09 -23.77
C MET A 192 10.00 16.83 -23.12
N THR A 193 10.72 17.64 -23.88
CA THR A 193 11.78 18.50 -23.35
C THR A 193 11.21 19.67 -22.56
N PHE A 194 10.14 20.29 -23.05
CA PHE A 194 9.50 21.44 -22.41
C PHE A 194 8.98 21.12 -21.00
N TYR A 195 8.35 19.95 -20.83
CA TYR A 195 7.78 19.52 -19.54
C TYR A 195 8.76 18.73 -18.66
N GLU A 196 10.01 18.54 -19.04
CA GLU A 196 10.97 17.72 -18.29
C GLU A 196 11.19 18.20 -16.85
N ASN A 197 11.22 19.53 -16.66
CA ASN A 197 11.37 20.16 -15.35
C ASN A 197 10.03 20.59 -14.73
N ASP A 198 8.90 20.25 -15.36
CA ASP A 198 7.58 20.57 -14.83
C ASP A 198 7.26 19.69 -13.62
N LYS A 199 6.90 20.32 -12.50
CA LYS A 199 6.63 19.62 -11.24
C LYS A 199 5.41 18.70 -11.31
N HIS A 200 4.48 18.96 -12.22
CA HIS A 200 3.27 18.17 -12.37
C HIS A 200 3.44 17.10 -13.44
N LEU A 201 3.75 17.50 -14.66
CA LEU A 201 3.79 16.63 -15.85
C LEU A 201 5.10 15.87 -16.01
N GLY A 202 6.23 16.39 -15.53
CA GLY A 202 7.55 15.76 -15.64
C GLY A 202 7.56 14.32 -15.11
N ARG A 203 6.77 14.05 -14.06
CA ARG A 203 6.64 12.72 -13.45
C ARG A 203 6.00 11.67 -14.37
N PHE A 204 5.24 12.07 -15.41
CA PHE A 204 4.52 11.14 -16.30
C PHE A 204 5.23 10.91 -17.63
N LEU A 205 6.22 11.72 -17.98
CA LEU A 205 6.87 11.66 -19.30
C LEU A 205 7.52 10.29 -19.56
N HIS A 206 8.12 9.69 -18.52
CA HIS A 206 8.76 8.37 -18.60
C HIS A 206 7.83 7.24 -19.06
N ILE A 207 6.50 7.41 -19.00
CA ILE A 207 5.54 6.37 -19.39
C ILE A 207 5.64 6.04 -20.88
N ILE A 208 5.88 7.05 -21.73
CA ILE A 208 5.97 6.86 -23.19
C ILE A 208 7.24 7.43 -23.82
N ARG A 209 8.10 8.15 -23.07
CA ARG A 209 9.29 8.84 -23.60
C ARG A 209 10.21 7.96 -24.46
N ASP A 210 10.39 6.71 -24.06
CA ASP A 210 11.29 5.78 -24.75
C ASP A 210 10.58 4.91 -25.80
N ALA A 211 9.28 5.13 -26.02
CA ALA A 211 8.50 4.39 -27.00
C ALA A 211 8.78 4.91 -28.43
N PRO A 212 8.79 4.02 -29.44
CA PRO A 212 9.06 4.43 -30.83
C PRO A 212 7.93 5.26 -31.46
N VAL A 213 6.73 5.19 -30.90
CA VAL A 213 5.53 5.92 -31.33
C VAL A 213 4.76 6.40 -30.10
N TYR A 214 4.12 7.55 -30.21
CA TYR A 214 3.29 8.12 -29.15
C TYR A 214 1.81 8.01 -29.49
N PRO A 215 0.95 7.64 -28.52
CA PRO A 215 -0.49 7.59 -28.76
C PRO A 215 -1.06 8.99 -28.91
N VAL A 216 -1.98 9.16 -29.86
CA VAL A 216 -2.64 10.44 -30.16
C VAL A 216 -4.08 10.21 -30.58
N ILE A 217 -4.96 11.13 -30.18
CA ILE A 217 -6.37 11.11 -30.56
C ILE A 217 -6.65 12.32 -31.44
N TYR A 218 -7.23 12.06 -32.62
CA TYR A 218 -7.62 13.08 -33.58
C TYR A 218 -9.13 13.16 -33.74
N ASP A 219 -9.60 14.37 -34.03
CA ASP A 219 -10.94 14.62 -34.55
C ASP A 219 -11.00 14.44 -36.09
N ALA A 220 -12.20 14.58 -36.67
CA ALA A 220 -12.43 14.47 -38.11
C ALA A 220 -11.70 15.53 -38.94
N ASN A 221 -11.33 16.66 -38.33
CA ASN A 221 -10.54 17.71 -38.97
C ASN A 221 -9.03 17.47 -38.85
N ARG A 222 -8.59 16.32 -38.29
CA ARG A 222 -7.19 16.00 -37.97
C ARG A 222 -6.56 16.96 -36.95
N THR A 223 -7.37 17.51 -36.06
CA THR A 223 -6.92 18.27 -34.89
C THR A 223 -6.65 17.31 -33.72
N VAL A 224 -5.54 17.48 -33.03
CA VAL A 224 -5.15 16.62 -31.90
C VAL A 224 -5.97 16.96 -30.66
N CYS A 225 -6.90 16.07 -30.27
CA CYS A 225 -7.66 16.05 -29.03
C CYS A 225 -6.75 15.91 -27.81
N SER A 226 -5.93 14.86 -27.78
CA SER A 226 -5.03 14.59 -26.67
C SER A 226 -3.80 13.80 -27.11
N LEU A 227 -2.76 13.86 -26.27
CA LEU A 227 -1.56 13.03 -26.34
C LEU A 227 -1.49 12.15 -25.07
N PRO A 228 -2.25 11.04 -25.00
CA PRO A 228 -2.23 10.17 -23.84
C PRO A 228 -0.84 9.56 -23.59
N PRO A 229 -0.41 9.33 -22.33
CA PRO A 229 -1.08 9.68 -21.07
C PRO A 229 -0.66 11.06 -20.51
N ILE A 230 -0.12 11.94 -21.35
CA ILE A 230 0.61 13.14 -20.91
C ILE A 230 -0.33 14.33 -20.72
N ILE A 231 -0.91 14.84 -21.80
CA ILE A 231 -1.66 16.11 -21.79
C ILE A 231 -2.72 16.17 -22.90
N ASN A 232 -3.78 16.93 -22.65
CA ASN A 232 -4.83 17.22 -23.63
C ASN A 232 -4.46 18.45 -24.48
N GLY A 233 -5.15 18.62 -25.60
CA GLY A 233 -5.02 19.79 -26.45
C GLY A 233 -5.82 20.98 -25.94
N GLU A 234 -5.31 22.20 -26.18
CA GLU A 234 -5.97 23.45 -25.77
C GLU A 234 -7.30 23.68 -26.49
N HIS A 235 -7.42 23.26 -27.76
CA HIS A 235 -8.63 23.49 -28.55
C HIS A 235 -9.88 22.79 -28.00
N SER A 236 -9.70 21.65 -27.33
CA SER A 236 -10.75 20.80 -26.76
C SER A 236 -10.93 20.98 -25.25
N LYS A 237 -10.37 22.05 -24.68
CA LYS A 237 -10.36 22.29 -23.24
C LYS A 237 -11.77 22.43 -22.69
N ILE A 238 -12.07 21.66 -21.64
CA ILE A 238 -13.31 21.83 -20.88
C ILE A 238 -13.25 23.10 -20.02
N THR A 239 -14.38 23.77 -19.89
CA THR A 239 -14.59 24.96 -19.08
C THR A 239 -15.91 24.84 -18.30
N ILE A 240 -16.21 25.82 -17.46
CA ILE A 240 -17.49 25.87 -16.72
C ILE A 240 -18.67 26.04 -17.67
N ASP A 241 -18.47 26.65 -18.84
CA ASP A 241 -19.51 26.86 -19.85
C ASP A 241 -19.73 25.63 -20.75
N THR A 242 -18.85 24.61 -20.67
CA THR A 242 -18.96 23.39 -21.46
C THR A 242 -20.23 22.63 -21.10
N THR A 243 -21.04 22.30 -22.10
CA THR A 243 -22.32 21.59 -21.89
C THR A 243 -22.25 20.12 -22.29
N ASN A 244 -21.47 19.80 -23.32
CA ASN A 244 -21.34 18.45 -23.83
C ASN A 244 -19.90 17.99 -23.64
N VAL A 245 -19.70 16.93 -22.88
CA VAL A 245 -18.35 16.42 -22.57
C VAL A 245 -18.15 15.11 -23.30
N PHE A 246 -17.16 15.09 -24.18
CA PHE A 246 -16.61 13.86 -24.73
C PHE A 246 -15.49 13.36 -23.82
N ILE A 247 -15.56 12.11 -23.45
CA ILE A 247 -14.63 11.46 -22.54
C ILE A 247 -13.96 10.33 -23.31
N GLU A 248 -12.65 10.36 -23.39
CA GLU A 248 -11.87 9.30 -24.01
C GLU A 248 -10.81 8.78 -23.03
N ILE A 249 -10.71 7.45 -22.93
CA ILE A 249 -9.90 6.81 -21.91
C ILE A 249 -9.03 5.77 -22.61
N THR A 250 -7.71 5.88 -22.45
CA THR A 250 -6.74 4.96 -23.06
C THR A 250 -6.06 4.12 -22.00
N ALA A 251 -5.75 2.86 -22.30
CA ALA A 251 -5.24 1.93 -21.31
C ALA A 251 -4.32 0.85 -21.87
N THR A 252 -3.49 0.30 -20.97
CA THR A 252 -2.77 -0.96 -21.15
C THR A 252 -3.52 -2.15 -20.53
N ASP A 253 -4.50 -1.89 -19.66
CA ASP A 253 -5.32 -2.88 -18.96
C ASP A 253 -6.81 -2.69 -19.32
N MET A 254 -7.41 -3.71 -19.94
CA MET A 254 -8.81 -3.70 -20.40
C MET A 254 -9.83 -3.65 -19.26
N THR A 255 -9.56 -4.35 -18.16
CA THR A 255 -10.50 -4.42 -17.04
C THR A 255 -10.54 -3.08 -16.33
N LYS A 256 -9.37 -2.47 -16.10
CA LYS A 256 -9.29 -1.13 -15.50
C LYS A 256 -9.86 -0.06 -16.41
N LEU A 257 -9.70 -0.20 -17.73
CA LEU A 257 -10.35 0.68 -18.70
C LEU A 257 -11.87 0.72 -18.45
N GLY A 258 -12.52 -0.44 -18.44
CA GLY A 258 -13.96 -0.52 -18.21
C GLY A 258 -14.39 0.06 -16.86
N ILE A 259 -13.67 -0.26 -15.78
CA ILE A 259 -13.98 0.26 -14.44
C ILE A 259 -13.87 1.78 -14.41
N VAL A 260 -12.75 2.35 -14.87
CA VAL A 260 -12.51 3.80 -14.82
C VAL A 260 -13.53 4.55 -15.69
N THR A 261 -13.84 4.03 -16.89
CA THR A 261 -14.88 4.62 -17.74
C THR A 261 -16.23 4.62 -17.02
N ASN A 262 -16.63 3.49 -16.44
CA ASN A 262 -17.89 3.40 -15.72
C ASN A 262 -17.92 4.33 -14.50
N MET A 263 -16.86 4.40 -13.69
CA MET A 263 -16.82 5.30 -12.53
C MET A 263 -17.01 6.77 -12.93
N LEU A 264 -16.24 7.24 -13.91
CA LEU A 264 -16.28 8.66 -14.30
C LEU A 264 -17.65 9.06 -14.83
N VAL A 265 -18.25 8.24 -15.70
CA VAL A 265 -19.56 8.56 -16.30
C VAL A 265 -20.70 8.40 -15.31
N THR A 266 -20.68 7.37 -14.46
CA THR A 266 -21.78 7.12 -13.50
C THR A 266 -21.86 8.24 -12.47
N MET A 267 -20.74 8.70 -11.92
CA MET A 267 -20.72 9.77 -10.91
C MET A 267 -21.26 11.11 -11.44
N PHE A 268 -20.92 11.47 -12.68
CA PHE A 268 -21.28 12.78 -13.24
C PHE A 268 -22.53 12.78 -14.11
N SER A 269 -23.03 11.61 -14.52
CA SER A 269 -24.30 11.48 -15.27
C SER A 269 -25.52 12.05 -14.52
N MET A 270 -25.46 12.17 -13.18
CA MET A 270 -26.51 12.82 -12.38
C MET A 270 -26.73 14.30 -12.74
N TYR A 271 -25.74 14.96 -13.34
CA TYR A 271 -25.81 16.37 -13.75
C TYR A 271 -26.19 16.58 -15.22
N CYS A 272 -26.43 15.51 -15.97
CA CYS A 272 -26.98 15.59 -17.32
C CYS A 272 -28.44 16.08 -17.28
N ALA A 273 -28.93 16.64 -18.38
CA ALA A 273 -30.32 17.11 -18.48
C ALA A 273 -31.35 15.98 -18.23
N GLU A 274 -31.05 14.77 -18.70
CA GLU A 274 -31.71 13.54 -18.27
C GLU A 274 -30.76 12.81 -17.30
N PRO A 275 -31.01 12.85 -15.98
CA PRO A 275 -30.08 12.29 -15.01
C PRO A 275 -29.82 10.80 -15.22
N PHE A 276 -28.60 10.38 -14.93
CA PHE A 276 -28.13 8.99 -15.00
C PHE A 276 -28.15 8.38 -16.41
N THR A 277 -28.03 9.24 -17.44
CA THR A 277 -27.91 8.82 -18.84
C THR A 277 -26.51 9.09 -19.39
N VAL A 278 -26.06 8.22 -20.29
CA VAL A 278 -24.77 8.35 -20.98
C VAL A 278 -24.97 8.00 -22.46
N GLU A 279 -24.43 8.82 -23.36
CA GLU A 279 -24.35 8.50 -24.79
C GLU A 279 -23.13 7.60 -25.03
N PRO A 280 -23.30 6.40 -25.59
CA PRO A 280 -22.21 5.48 -25.85
C PRO A 280 -21.44 5.83 -27.13
N VAL A 281 -20.16 5.51 -27.15
CA VAL A 281 -19.27 5.68 -28.30
C VAL A 281 -18.90 4.31 -28.87
N LYS A 282 -18.95 4.18 -30.20
CA LYS A 282 -18.55 2.95 -30.90
C LYS A 282 -17.03 2.94 -31.09
N ILE A 283 -16.36 1.93 -30.55
CA ILE A 283 -14.93 1.70 -30.76
C ILE A 283 -14.80 0.72 -31.92
N VAL A 284 -14.14 1.15 -33.01
CA VAL A 284 -13.84 0.31 -34.18
C VAL A 284 -12.38 -0.10 -34.11
N SER A 285 -12.14 -1.37 -33.81
CA SER A 285 -10.82 -1.96 -33.64
C SER A 285 -10.80 -3.34 -34.30
N ASP A 286 -11.03 -3.36 -35.61
CA ASP A 286 -11.17 -4.62 -36.37
C ASP A 286 -9.85 -5.38 -36.46
N HIS A 287 -8.72 -4.65 -36.44
CA HIS A 287 -7.37 -5.23 -36.56
C HIS A 287 -6.99 -6.21 -35.44
N ASN A 288 -7.69 -6.17 -34.29
CA ASN A 288 -7.46 -7.04 -33.14
C ASN A 288 -8.77 -7.65 -32.59
N ASN A 289 -9.87 -7.60 -33.35
CA ASN A 289 -11.19 -8.11 -32.96
C ASN A 289 -11.75 -7.51 -31.66
N LEU A 290 -11.50 -6.22 -31.41
CA LEU A 290 -11.91 -5.52 -30.19
C LEU A 290 -12.96 -4.42 -30.43
N THR A 291 -13.64 -4.47 -31.57
CA THR A 291 -14.77 -3.59 -31.91
C THR A 291 -15.90 -3.79 -30.91
N ARG A 292 -16.33 -2.70 -30.26
CA ARG A 292 -17.34 -2.73 -29.18
C ARG A 292 -18.01 -1.36 -29.00
N VAL A 293 -19.03 -1.31 -28.15
CA VAL A 293 -19.66 -0.06 -27.71
C VAL A 293 -19.27 0.20 -26.25
N THR A 294 -18.87 1.43 -25.93
CA THR A 294 -18.47 1.83 -24.58
C THR A 294 -19.25 3.07 -24.13
N PRO A 295 -19.52 3.25 -22.83
CA PRO A 295 -19.28 2.32 -21.72
C PRO A 295 -20.27 1.15 -21.69
N SER A 296 -19.95 0.09 -20.95
CA SER A 296 -20.90 -0.97 -20.63
C SER A 296 -21.46 -0.73 -19.22
N LEU A 297 -22.65 -0.14 -19.14
CA LEU A 297 -23.34 0.14 -17.86
C LEU A 297 -24.27 -1.00 -17.43
N GLN A 298 -24.24 -2.14 -18.10
CA GLN A 298 -25.04 -3.30 -17.71
C GLN A 298 -24.59 -3.80 -16.32
N PRO A 299 -25.55 -3.99 -15.38
CA PRO A 299 -25.26 -4.65 -14.12
C PRO A 299 -24.66 -6.05 -14.33
N ARG A 300 -23.76 -6.44 -13.43
CA ARG A 300 -23.22 -7.81 -13.43
C ARG A 300 -24.15 -8.70 -12.62
N GLU A 301 -24.79 -9.64 -13.30
CA GLU A 301 -25.67 -10.63 -12.65
C GLU A 301 -24.84 -11.70 -11.93
N THR A 302 -25.18 -11.97 -10.68
CA THR A 302 -24.61 -13.05 -9.87
C THR A 302 -25.65 -13.66 -8.95
N THR A 303 -25.27 -14.70 -8.21
CA THR A 303 -26.09 -15.32 -7.17
C THR A 303 -25.35 -15.40 -5.84
N ALA A 304 -26.08 -15.27 -4.74
CA ALA A 304 -25.56 -15.48 -3.39
C ALA A 304 -26.43 -16.48 -2.62
N GLU A 305 -25.81 -17.35 -1.83
CA GLU A 305 -26.51 -18.37 -1.05
C GLU A 305 -27.01 -17.79 0.27
N VAL A 306 -28.30 -17.96 0.55
CA VAL A 306 -28.96 -17.47 1.78
C VAL A 306 -28.34 -18.13 3.01
N ASP A 307 -28.13 -19.45 2.95
CA ASP A 307 -27.48 -20.21 4.02
C ASP A 307 -26.05 -19.72 4.30
N TYR A 308 -25.28 -19.41 3.25
CA TYR A 308 -23.94 -18.85 3.39
C TYR A 308 -23.97 -17.50 4.10
N LEU A 309 -24.81 -16.57 3.61
CA LEU A 309 -24.95 -15.23 4.17
C LEU A 309 -25.33 -15.27 5.66
N ASN A 310 -26.34 -16.06 6.02
CA ASN A 310 -26.79 -16.24 7.39
C ASN A 310 -25.71 -16.90 8.26
N SER A 311 -25.06 -17.97 7.77
CA SER A 311 -24.05 -18.70 8.54
C SER A 311 -22.81 -17.86 8.86
N CYS A 312 -22.35 -17.03 7.93
CA CYS A 312 -21.19 -16.15 8.13
C CYS A 312 -21.50 -14.99 9.06
N THR A 313 -22.69 -14.41 8.96
CA THR A 313 -23.11 -13.26 9.79
C THR A 313 -23.72 -13.67 11.14
N GLY A 314 -24.03 -14.96 11.31
CA GLY A 314 -24.73 -15.49 12.48
C GLY A 314 -26.22 -15.10 12.53
N LEU A 315 -26.78 -14.64 11.41
CA LEU A 315 -28.17 -14.23 11.29
C LEU A 315 -29.09 -15.42 10.94
N ASP A 316 -30.40 -15.20 11.07
CA ASP A 316 -31.45 -16.12 10.64
C ASP A 316 -32.55 -15.31 9.93
N LYS A 317 -32.19 -14.76 8.77
CA LYS A 317 -33.03 -13.85 7.98
C LYS A 317 -33.60 -14.53 6.76
N THR A 318 -34.84 -14.17 6.42
CA THR A 318 -35.51 -14.66 5.22
C THR A 318 -34.86 -14.06 3.95
N PRO A 319 -34.97 -14.72 2.78
CA PRO A 319 -34.41 -14.20 1.53
C PRO A 319 -34.86 -12.76 1.21
N GLN A 320 -36.11 -12.41 1.50
CA GLN A 320 -36.63 -11.06 1.27
C GLN A 320 -36.00 -10.03 2.21
N GLU A 321 -35.88 -10.33 3.50
CA GLU A 321 -35.21 -9.43 4.46
C GLU A 321 -33.74 -9.18 4.09
N LEU A 322 -33.06 -10.20 3.56
CA LEU A 322 -31.68 -10.05 3.06
C LEU A 322 -31.62 -9.10 1.84
N CYS A 323 -32.54 -9.24 0.88
CA CYS A 323 -32.63 -8.33 -0.26
C CYS A 323 -32.90 -6.88 0.17
N ASP A 324 -33.80 -6.70 1.15
CA ASP A 324 -34.14 -5.38 1.68
C ASP A 324 -32.92 -4.71 2.35
N LEU A 325 -32.11 -5.50 3.07
CA LEU A 325 -30.85 -5.02 3.66
C LEU A 325 -29.83 -4.64 2.58
N LEU A 326 -29.60 -5.50 1.60
CA LEU A 326 -28.62 -5.27 0.52
C LEU A 326 -28.94 -4.01 -0.31
N THR A 327 -30.21 -3.58 -0.36
CA THR A 327 -30.60 -2.32 -1.03
C THR A 327 -29.87 -1.10 -0.45
N LYS A 328 -29.54 -1.09 0.85
CA LYS A 328 -28.77 -0.01 1.49
C LYS A 328 -27.34 0.15 0.95
N MET A 329 -26.80 -0.89 0.31
CA MET A 329 -25.49 -0.86 -0.36
C MET A 329 -25.61 -0.86 -1.89
N ALA A 330 -26.75 -0.36 -2.38
CA ALA A 330 -27.09 -0.14 -3.78
C ALA A 330 -27.24 -1.40 -4.64
N TYR A 331 -27.35 -2.59 -4.03
CA TYR A 331 -27.70 -3.78 -4.79
C TYR A 331 -29.14 -3.76 -5.24
N VAL A 332 -29.37 -4.24 -6.46
CA VAL A 332 -30.70 -4.67 -6.90
C VAL A 332 -30.73 -6.19 -6.75
N SER A 333 -31.50 -6.70 -5.80
CA SER A 333 -31.57 -8.14 -5.54
C SER A 333 -33.00 -8.61 -5.33
N LYS A 334 -33.24 -9.89 -5.60
CA LYS A 334 -34.52 -10.56 -5.37
C LYS A 334 -34.31 -12.04 -5.02
N PRO A 335 -35.22 -12.65 -4.25
CA PRO A 335 -35.21 -14.11 -4.07
C PRO A 335 -35.33 -14.82 -5.42
N SER A 336 -34.56 -15.90 -5.62
CA SER A 336 -34.63 -16.65 -6.87
C SER A 336 -35.98 -17.39 -6.98
N SER A 337 -36.52 -17.40 -8.19
CA SER A 337 -37.71 -18.18 -8.53
C SER A 337 -37.43 -19.68 -8.71
N LYS A 338 -36.14 -20.07 -8.78
CA LYS A 338 -35.71 -21.44 -9.09
C LYS A 338 -35.23 -22.20 -7.86
N ASP A 339 -34.65 -21.51 -6.89
CA ASP A 339 -34.08 -22.09 -5.68
C ASP A 339 -34.32 -21.16 -4.49
N ALA A 340 -34.90 -21.70 -3.41
CA ALA A 340 -35.21 -20.94 -2.21
C ALA A 340 -33.94 -20.51 -1.43
N ASN A 341 -32.80 -21.18 -1.66
CA ASN A 341 -31.52 -20.83 -1.05
C ASN A 341 -30.73 -19.78 -1.86
N LEU A 342 -31.22 -19.31 -2.99
CA LEU A 342 -30.48 -18.36 -3.83
C LEU A 342 -31.14 -16.99 -3.89
N LEU A 343 -30.30 -15.95 -3.79
CA LEU A 343 -30.62 -14.59 -4.18
C LEU A 343 -30.07 -14.32 -5.58
N GLU A 344 -30.89 -13.76 -6.47
CA GLU A 344 -30.44 -13.19 -7.74
C GLU A 344 -30.03 -11.74 -7.48
N VAL A 345 -28.76 -11.40 -7.74
CA VAL A 345 -28.17 -10.11 -7.40
C VAL A 345 -27.59 -9.46 -8.65
N ALA A 346 -28.10 -8.28 -8.99
CA ALA A 346 -27.59 -7.42 -10.05
C ALA A 346 -26.66 -6.38 -9.42
N ILE A 347 -25.35 -6.57 -9.62
CA ILE A 347 -24.31 -5.68 -9.10
C ILE A 347 -24.24 -4.43 -9.98
N PRO A 348 -24.40 -3.22 -9.42
CA PRO A 348 -24.37 -1.99 -10.20
C PRO A 348 -22.98 -1.77 -10.83
N PRO A 349 -22.88 -1.05 -11.97
CA PRO A 349 -21.61 -0.79 -12.65
C PRO A 349 -20.63 0.05 -11.82
N THR A 350 -21.11 0.68 -10.73
CA THR A 350 -20.31 1.43 -9.74
C THR A 350 -19.55 0.52 -8.76
N ARG A 351 -19.97 -0.74 -8.59
CA ARG A 351 -19.38 -1.69 -7.63
C ARG A 351 -18.48 -2.70 -8.34
N ALA A 352 -17.25 -2.27 -8.59
CA ALA A 352 -16.21 -3.10 -9.23
C ALA A 352 -15.49 -4.04 -8.24
N ASP A 353 -15.63 -3.77 -6.95
CA ASP A 353 -15.06 -4.51 -5.83
C ASP A 353 -15.73 -5.87 -5.59
N ILE A 354 -16.97 -6.06 -6.06
CA ILE A 354 -17.72 -7.31 -5.86
C ILE A 354 -17.28 -8.36 -6.87
N LEU A 355 -16.58 -9.38 -6.41
CA LEU A 355 -16.04 -10.47 -7.21
C LEU A 355 -16.57 -11.85 -6.77
N HIS A 356 -17.07 -11.95 -5.55
CA HIS A 356 -17.52 -13.19 -4.94
C HIS A 356 -18.68 -12.94 -3.96
N GLN A 357 -19.43 -14.00 -3.60
CA GLN A 357 -20.54 -13.89 -2.64
C GLN A 357 -20.08 -13.44 -1.23
N CYS A 358 -18.79 -13.54 -0.92
CA CYS A 358 -18.25 -13.01 0.34
C CYS A 358 -18.27 -11.47 0.39
N ASP A 359 -18.18 -10.80 -0.75
CA ASP A 359 -18.23 -9.33 -0.81
C ASP A 359 -19.69 -8.85 -0.60
N ILE A 360 -20.67 -9.64 -1.08
CA ILE A 360 -22.08 -9.44 -0.77
C ILE A 360 -22.36 -9.68 0.72
N MET A 361 -21.70 -10.69 1.31
CA MET A 361 -21.78 -10.98 2.75
C MET A 361 -21.19 -9.85 3.61
N GLU A 362 -20.06 -9.28 3.19
CA GLU A 362 -19.45 -8.10 3.82
C GLU A 362 -20.43 -6.93 3.83
N ASP A 363 -20.97 -6.57 2.66
CA ASP A 363 -21.94 -5.47 2.56
C ASP A 363 -23.21 -5.74 3.37
N LEU A 364 -23.68 -6.99 3.41
CA LEU A 364 -24.82 -7.39 4.25
C LEU A 364 -24.54 -7.12 5.74
N ALA A 365 -23.34 -7.46 6.21
CA ALA A 365 -22.91 -7.19 7.58
C ALA A 365 -22.87 -5.68 7.87
N VAL A 366 -22.41 -4.87 6.91
CA VAL A 366 -22.44 -3.40 6.98
C VAL A 366 -23.88 -2.89 7.05
N CYS A 367 -24.77 -3.34 6.16
CA CYS A 367 -26.19 -2.95 6.13
C CYS A 367 -26.93 -3.24 7.44
N TYR A 368 -26.56 -4.34 8.10
CA TYR A 368 -27.13 -4.76 9.38
C TYR A 368 -26.50 -4.02 10.57
N GLY A 369 -25.24 -3.59 10.42
CA GLY A 369 -24.43 -2.95 11.45
C GLY A 369 -23.65 -3.98 12.25
N TYR A 370 -22.32 -3.90 12.20
CA TYR A 370 -21.42 -4.87 12.84
C TYR A 370 -21.67 -5.02 14.34
N ASN A 371 -22.01 -3.91 15.02
CA ASN A 371 -22.31 -3.92 16.45
C ASN A 371 -23.60 -4.67 16.82
N ASN A 372 -24.52 -4.85 15.87
CA ASN A 372 -25.77 -5.57 16.06
C ASN A 372 -25.62 -7.08 15.82
N LEU A 373 -24.53 -7.52 15.18
CA LEU A 373 -24.31 -8.94 14.88
C LEU A 373 -24.17 -9.76 16.18
N PRO A 374 -24.72 -10.98 16.19
CA PRO A 374 -24.69 -11.82 17.38
C PRO A 374 -23.26 -12.24 17.71
N ARG A 375 -22.82 -11.93 18.94
CA ARG A 375 -21.52 -12.35 19.45
C ARG A 375 -21.58 -13.81 19.85
N THR A 376 -20.88 -14.68 19.12
CA THR A 376 -20.77 -16.11 19.43
C THR A 376 -19.36 -16.48 19.88
N LYS A 377 -19.22 -17.61 20.58
CA LYS A 377 -17.90 -18.21 20.88
C LYS A 377 -17.70 -19.40 19.94
N PRO A 378 -16.48 -19.66 19.43
CA PRO A 378 -16.25 -20.84 18.60
C PRO A 378 -16.53 -22.11 19.40
N ASN A 379 -17.43 -22.96 18.89
CA ASN A 379 -17.85 -24.23 19.51
C ASN A 379 -16.70 -25.27 19.62
N ARG A 380 -15.56 -25.01 18.96
CA ARG A 380 -14.34 -25.83 19.01
C ARG A 380 -13.12 -24.94 19.30
N SER A 381 -12.93 -24.55 20.56
CA SER A 381 -11.82 -23.66 20.98
C SER A 381 -10.95 -24.22 22.12
N ALA A 382 -11.15 -25.47 22.53
CA ALA A 382 -10.28 -26.11 23.52
C ALA A 382 -9.01 -26.66 22.87
N THR A 383 -8.09 -25.76 22.49
CA THR A 383 -6.74 -26.12 22.05
C THR A 383 -5.74 -25.94 23.19
N VAL A 384 -4.76 -26.82 23.30
CA VAL A 384 -3.63 -26.64 24.24
C VAL A 384 -2.49 -25.94 23.49
N GLY A 385 -2.14 -24.72 23.90
CA GLY A 385 -1.00 -23.99 23.35
C GLY A 385 0.33 -24.50 23.91
N GLY A 386 1.39 -24.45 23.10
CA GLY A 386 2.76 -24.76 23.51
C GLY A 386 3.73 -23.67 23.06
N PRO A 387 4.73 -23.29 23.88
CA PRO A 387 5.71 -22.28 23.48
C PRO A 387 6.69 -22.87 22.45
N LEU A 388 7.15 -22.05 21.51
CA LEU A 388 8.26 -22.40 20.65
C LEU A 388 9.53 -22.55 21.52
N PRO A 389 10.27 -23.68 21.45
CA PRO A 389 11.41 -23.94 22.34
C PRO A 389 12.45 -22.82 22.39
N ILE A 390 12.79 -22.22 21.25
CA ILE A 390 13.79 -21.13 21.19
C ILE A 390 13.31 -19.85 21.88
N ASN A 391 12.01 -19.54 21.83
CA ASN A 391 11.48 -18.39 22.56
C ASN A 391 11.51 -18.63 24.06
N LYS A 392 11.12 -19.83 24.50
CA LYS A 392 11.20 -20.22 25.91
C LYS A 392 12.64 -20.16 26.43
N LEU A 393 13.61 -20.66 25.65
CA LEU A 393 15.03 -20.58 25.97
C LEU A 393 15.49 -19.11 26.07
N GLY A 394 15.13 -18.29 25.09
CA GLY A 394 15.45 -16.86 25.10
C GLY A 394 14.90 -16.14 26.33
N ASP A 395 13.66 -16.41 26.73
CA ASP A 395 13.04 -15.80 27.92
C ASP A 395 13.73 -16.21 29.24
N LEU A 396 14.22 -17.46 29.32
CA LEU A 396 15.01 -17.92 30.45
C LEU A 396 16.36 -17.19 30.52
N VAL A 397 17.05 -17.05 29.39
CA VAL A 397 18.32 -16.32 29.31
C VAL A 397 18.14 -14.83 29.65
N ARG A 398 17.08 -14.18 29.14
CA ARG A 398 16.74 -12.79 29.51
C ARG A 398 16.54 -12.63 31.01
N SER A 399 15.76 -13.53 31.61
CA SER A 399 15.46 -13.49 33.04
C SER A 399 16.72 -13.63 33.87
N GLU A 400 17.63 -14.53 33.50
CA GLU A 400 18.90 -14.69 34.21
C GLU A 400 19.84 -13.50 34.05
N ALA A 401 19.99 -12.95 32.85
CA ALA A 401 20.83 -11.77 32.62
C ALA A 401 20.29 -10.56 33.42
N ALA A 402 18.98 -10.38 33.46
CA ALA A 402 18.33 -9.35 34.28
C ALA A 402 18.55 -9.56 35.78
N MET A 403 18.42 -10.80 36.28
CA MET A 403 18.71 -11.13 37.68
C MET A 403 20.20 -10.97 38.04
N ALA A 404 21.09 -11.11 37.06
CA ALA A 404 22.51 -10.79 37.19
C ALA A 404 22.82 -9.28 37.17
N GLY A 405 21.78 -8.43 37.09
CA GLY A 405 21.88 -6.98 37.14
C GLY A 405 22.02 -6.29 35.79
N TRP A 406 21.99 -7.03 34.67
CA TRP A 406 22.13 -6.45 33.34
C TRP A 406 20.81 -5.87 32.83
N SER A 407 20.87 -4.82 32.01
CA SER A 407 19.68 -4.18 31.43
C SER A 407 19.47 -4.64 29.99
N GLU A 408 18.28 -5.16 29.66
CA GLU A 408 17.97 -5.54 28.29
C GLU A 408 17.80 -4.30 27.41
N VAL A 409 18.30 -4.37 26.17
CA VAL A 409 18.15 -3.34 25.14
C VAL A 409 17.57 -3.94 23.87
N MET A 410 16.94 -3.10 23.04
CA MET A 410 16.30 -3.52 21.78
C MET A 410 16.71 -2.61 20.61
N PRO A 411 17.95 -2.73 20.09
CA PRO A 411 18.39 -2.03 18.90
C PRO A 411 17.64 -2.47 17.63
N LEU A 412 17.73 -1.65 16.58
CA LEU A 412 17.20 -2.00 15.27
C LEU A 412 17.98 -3.17 14.64
N ILE A 413 17.26 -4.00 13.87
CA ILE A 413 17.84 -5.15 13.14
C ILE A 413 18.64 -4.70 11.91
N LEU A 414 18.26 -3.57 11.31
CA LEU A 414 18.95 -3.03 10.14
C LEU A 414 20.09 -2.10 10.58
N CYS A 415 21.23 -2.24 9.93
CA CYS A 415 22.40 -1.40 10.14
C CYS A 415 23.10 -1.07 8.80
N SER A 416 24.07 -0.15 8.83
CA SER A 416 24.95 0.08 7.70
C SER A 416 25.90 -1.10 7.50
N HIS A 417 26.38 -1.27 6.27
CA HIS A 417 27.36 -2.31 5.96
C HIS A 417 28.65 -2.14 6.79
N ASP A 418 29.11 -0.90 6.93
CA ASP A 418 30.33 -0.59 7.69
C ASP A 418 30.20 -0.89 9.19
N GLU A 419 29.06 -0.56 9.82
CA GLU A 419 28.79 -0.89 11.23
C GLU A 419 28.86 -2.41 11.48
N ASN A 420 28.37 -3.22 10.54
CA ASN A 420 28.35 -4.68 10.68
C ASN A 420 29.72 -5.34 10.43
N PHE A 421 30.63 -4.66 9.72
CA PHE A 421 31.93 -5.21 9.32
C PHE A 421 33.10 -4.29 9.67
N ALA A 422 33.32 -3.26 8.85
CA ALA A 422 34.53 -2.44 8.90
C ALA A 422 34.77 -1.80 10.27
N TRP A 423 33.71 -1.37 10.96
CA TRP A 423 33.82 -0.74 12.28
C TRP A 423 34.09 -1.75 13.40
N LEU A 424 33.78 -3.03 13.19
CA LEU A 424 34.16 -4.13 14.07
C LEU A 424 35.52 -4.74 13.69
N ASN A 425 36.27 -4.14 12.75
CA ASN A 425 37.47 -4.72 12.13
C ASN A 425 37.22 -6.12 11.50
N ARG A 426 35.99 -6.41 11.06
CA ARG A 426 35.64 -7.65 10.37
C ARG A 426 35.63 -7.42 8.86
N LYS A 427 35.99 -8.45 8.10
CA LYS A 427 35.90 -8.43 6.63
C LYS A 427 34.61 -9.08 6.19
N ASP A 428 33.90 -8.45 5.25
CA ASP A 428 32.77 -9.08 4.58
C ASP A 428 33.29 -10.08 3.54
N ASP A 429 32.85 -11.33 3.65
CA ASP A 429 33.16 -12.40 2.68
C ASP A 429 32.26 -12.34 1.43
N GLY A 430 31.27 -11.43 1.42
CA GLY A 430 30.27 -11.26 0.35
C GLY A 430 29.12 -12.26 0.41
N ASN A 431 29.23 -13.29 1.24
CA ASN A 431 28.34 -14.44 1.29
C ASN A 431 27.61 -14.60 2.62
N THR A 432 27.98 -13.86 3.67
CA THR A 432 27.40 -13.98 5.01
C THR A 432 26.16 -13.10 5.19
N VAL A 433 26.21 -11.82 4.81
CA VAL A 433 25.16 -10.84 5.15
C VAL A 433 24.07 -10.70 4.09
N VAL A 434 22.83 -10.46 4.53
CA VAL A 434 21.71 -10.09 3.65
C VAL A 434 21.69 -8.57 3.45
N ARG A 435 21.65 -8.12 2.18
CA ARG A 435 21.68 -6.69 1.80
C ARG A 435 20.32 -6.25 1.24
N LEU A 436 19.89 -5.04 1.60
CA LEU A 436 18.69 -4.42 1.05
C LEU A 436 18.99 -3.83 -0.34
N ALA A 437 18.08 -4.02 -1.29
CA ALA A 437 18.27 -3.56 -2.67
C ALA A 437 18.20 -2.02 -2.81
N ASN A 438 17.20 -1.40 -2.16
CA ASN A 438 16.95 0.04 -2.23
C ASN A 438 16.72 0.64 -0.83
N PRO A 439 17.77 0.69 0.02
CA PRO A 439 17.65 1.23 1.36
C PRO A 439 17.35 2.74 1.31
N LYS A 440 16.41 3.22 2.12
CA LYS A 440 16.08 4.66 2.17
C LYS A 440 17.18 5.53 2.77
N THR A 441 17.96 4.96 3.69
CA THR A 441 19.09 5.62 4.35
C THR A 441 20.30 4.68 4.35
N LEU A 442 21.50 5.26 4.43
CA LEU A 442 22.75 4.47 4.52
C LEU A 442 22.83 3.63 5.80
N GLU A 443 22.07 4.00 6.82
CA GLU A 443 22.01 3.28 8.10
C GLU A 443 21.24 1.96 8.03
N TYR A 444 20.55 1.65 6.92
CA TYR A 444 19.71 0.46 6.78
C TYR A 444 20.08 -0.38 5.54
N GLN A 445 21.37 -0.54 5.28
CA GLN A 445 21.88 -1.27 4.11
C GLN A 445 21.80 -2.78 4.26
N VAL A 446 21.95 -3.31 5.48
CA VAL A 446 22.04 -4.74 5.73
C VAL A 446 21.20 -5.16 6.94
N ALA A 447 20.76 -6.42 6.96
CA ALA A 447 20.30 -7.04 8.19
C ALA A 447 21.52 -7.50 9.00
N ARG A 448 21.55 -7.17 10.30
CA ARG A 448 22.69 -7.45 11.18
C ARG A 448 23.03 -8.95 11.22
N SER A 449 24.32 -9.27 11.20
CA SER A 449 24.84 -10.64 11.37
C SER A 449 25.46 -10.87 12.76
N SER A 450 25.35 -9.88 13.64
CA SER A 450 25.83 -9.86 15.02
C SER A 450 25.00 -8.84 15.80
N LEU A 451 24.82 -9.06 17.10
CA LEU A 451 24.15 -8.11 17.98
C LEU A 451 25.07 -6.96 18.44
N LEU A 452 26.39 -7.10 18.28
CA LEU A 452 27.37 -6.12 18.74
C LEU A 452 27.14 -4.69 18.20
N PRO A 453 26.89 -4.47 16.89
CA PRO A 453 26.68 -3.10 16.39
C PRO A 453 25.54 -2.38 17.10
N GLY A 454 24.45 -3.10 17.40
CA GLY A 454 23.30 -2.57 18.13
C GLY A 454 23.67 -2.17 19.56
N LEU A 455 24.33 -3.08 20.30
CA LEU A 455 24.79 -2.82 21.67
C LEU A 455 25.73 -1.61 21.75
N LEU A 456 26.71 -1.52 20.83
CA LEU A 456 27.68 -0.42 20.81
C LEU A 456 27.04 0.92 20.48
N LYS A 457 26.06 0.95 19.55
CA LYS A 457 25.26 2.15 19.28
C LYS A 457 24.44 2.55 20.50
N THR A 458 23.84 1.61 21.20
CA THR A 458 23.10 1.92 22.43
C THR A 458 24.00 2.57 23.49
N ILE A 459 25.23 2.08 23.68
CA ILE A 459 26.21 2.71 24.58
C ILE A 459 26.58 4.11 24.07
N LYS A 460 26.80 4.27 22.76
CA LYS A 460 27.13 5.56 22.12
C LYS A 460 26.05 6.62 22.38
N GLU A 461 24.78 6.27 22.21
CA GLU A 461 23.67 7.21 22.45
C GLU A 461 23.46 7.52 23.94
N ASN A 462 24.01 6.70 24.84
CA ASN A 462 23.87 6.83 26.28
C ASN A 462 25.17 7.24 27.00
N LYS A 463 26.13 7.87 26.30
CA LYS A 463 27.41 8.34 26.90
C LYS A 463 27.25 9.29 28.09
N GLY A 464 26.09 9.96 28.21
CA GLY A 464 25.77 10.84 29.34
C GLY A 464 25.42 10.08 30.63
N HIS A 465 25.18 8.77 30.56
CA HIS A 465 24.84 7.94 31.71
C HIS A 465 26.07 7.63 32.58
N SER A 466 25.84 7.32 33.86
CA SER A 466 26.91 6.87 34.75
C SER A 466 27.44 5.50 34.32
N VAL A 467 28.77 5.38 34.30
CA VAL A 467 29.48 4.11 34.15
C VAL A 467 29.68 3.43 35.52
N PRO A 468 29.72 2.09 35.59
CA PRO A 468 29.66 1.15 34.47
C PRO A 468 28.24 0.96 33.91
N MET A 469 28.15 0.76 32.60
CA MET A 469 26.93 0.33 31.91
C MET A 469 27.04 -1.15 31.57
N HIS A 470 26.01 -1.93 31.87
CA HIS A 470 25.96 -3.37 31.60
C HIS A 470 24.62 -3.70 30.92
N ILE A 471 24.68 -3.84 29.60
CA ILE A 471 23.50 -4.05 28.76
C ILE A 471 23.57 -5.39 28.03
N PHE A 472 22.42 -5.96 27.70
CA PHE A 472 22.35 -7.20 26.93
C PHE A 472 21.18 -7.19 25.96
N GLU A 473 21.21 -8.09 24.98
CA GLU A 473 20.13 -8.34 24.03
C GLU A 473 20.02 -9.85 23.78
N VAL A 474 18.79 -10.36 23.69
CA VAL A 474 18.49 -11.69 23.17
C VAL A 474 17.61 -11.52 21.94
N ALA A 475 18.15 -11.75 20.74
CA ALA A 475 17.42 -11.46 19.50
C ALA A 475 18.00 -12.20 18.29
N ASP A 476 17.27 -12.13 17.17
CA ASP A 476 17.71 -12.73 15.91
C ASP A 476 18.82 -11.90 15.25
N VAL A 477 19.76 -12.62 14.65
CA VAL A 477 20.66 -12.16 13.59
C VAL A 477 20.34 -12.90 12.30
N VAL A 478 20.73 -12.35 11.15
CA VAL A 478 20.38 -12.91 9.84
C VAL A 478 21.62 -13.28 9.04
N PHE A 479 21.61 -14.49 8.50
CA PHE A 479 22.65 -15.01 7.62
C PHE A 479 22.05 -15.44 6.28
N LYS A 480 22.81 -15.30 5.20
CA LYS A 480 22.50 -15.98 3.95
C LYS A 480 22.68 -17.50 4.12
N ASP A 481 21.76 -18.27 3.56
CA ASP A 481 21.87 -19.71 3.46
C ASP A 481 21.14 -20.23 2.23
N GLU A 482 21.88 -20.60 1.19
CA GLU A 482 21.34 -21.11 -0.08
C GLU A 482 20.54 -22.43 0.05
N ARG A 483 20.61 -23.11 1.20
CA ARG A 483 19.85 -24.34 1.47
C ARG A 483 18.40 -24.05 1.84
N GLU A 484 18.12 -22.87 2.37
CA GLU A 484 16.79 -22.43 2.77
C GLU A 484 15.98 -21.88 1.58
N GLU A 485 14.65 -22.04 1.62
CA GLU A 485 13.76 -21.55 0.54
C GLU A 485 13.98 -20.06 0.26
N ARG A 486 14.14 -19.26 1.32
CA ARG A 486 14.34 -17.81 1.23
C ARG A 486 15.80 -17.38 1.06
N LYS A 487 16.72 -18.35 0.95
CA LYS A 487 18.17 -18.14 0.86
C LYS A 487 18.75 -17.36 2.05
N ALA A 488 18.05 -17.34 3.16
CA ALA A 488 18.41 -16.64 4.39
C ALA A 488 17.82 -17.38 5.59
N ARG A 489 18.52 -17.33 6.71
CA ARG A 489 18.12 -17.94 7.98
C ARG A 489 18.35 -16.98 9.13
N ASN A 490 17.53 -17.10 10.15
CA ASN A 490 17.74 -16.39 11.41
C ASN A 490 18.48 -17.32 12.39
N GLU A 491 19.32 -16.73 13.24
CA GLU A 491 19.83 -17.39 14.45
C GLU A 491 19.49 -16.55 15.67
N ARG A 492 18.97 -17.16 16.73
CA ARG A 492 18.75 -16.49 18.01
C ARG A 492 20.05 -16.38 18.80
N HIS A 493 20.57 -15.17 18.94
CA HIS A 493 21.76 -14.86 19.71
C HIS A 493 21.42 -14.25 21.09
N PHE A 494 22.34 -14.43 22.03
CA PHE A 494 22.44 -13.66 23.26
C PHE A 494 23.76 -12.90 23.23
N ALA A 495 23.70 -11.59 23.39
CA ALA A 495 24.88 -10.75 23.48
C ALA A 495 24.81 -9.78 24.65
N ALA A 496 25.97 -9.41 25.18
CA ALA A 496 26.10 -8.49 26.29
C ALA A 496 27.29 -7.56 26.09
N ALA A 497 27.18 -6.33 26.57
CA ALA A 497 28.23 -5.33 26.52
C ALA A 497 28.36 -4.61 27.87
N TRP A 498 29.56 -4.67 28.44
CA TRP A 498 29.96 -3.91 29.62
C TRP A 498 30.79 -2.70 29.15
N CYS A 499 30.53 -1.51 29.66
CA CYS A 499 31.28 -0.28 29.34
C CYS A 499 31.62 0.53 30.61
N GLY A 500 32.88 0.95 30.76
CA GLY A 500 33.32 1.70 31.93
C GLY A 500 34.83 1.96 32.02
N LYS A 501 35.29 2.40 33.20
CA LYS A 501 36.66 2.91 33.37
C LYS A 501 37.75 1.83 33.28
N ASN A 502 37.46 0.63 33.80
CA ASN A 502 38.22 -0.61 33.57
C ASN A 502 37.63 -1.36 32.36
N SER A 503 38.16 -2.52 31.97
CA SER A 503 37.62 -3.27 30.82
C SER A 503 36.37 -4.08 31.15
N GLY A 504 36.21 -4.53 32.41
CA GLY A 504 35.07 -5.37 32.82
C GLY A 504 35.06 -6.76 32.17
N PHE A 505 36.21 -7.26 31.73
CA PHE A 505 36.34 -8.57 31.08
C PHE A 505 35.83 -9.70 32.00
N GLU A 506 36.17 -9.63 33.27
CA GLU A 506 35.73 -10.54 34.33
C GLU A 506 34.21 -10.52 34.54
N ALA A 507 33.55 -9.38 34.32
CA ALA A 507 32.10 -9.25 34.47
C ALA A 507 31.35 -9.94 33.31
N VAL A 508 31.86 -9.77 32.09
CA VAL A 508 31.32 -10.44 30.89
C VAL A 508 31.56 -11.95 30.96
N HIS A 509 32.75 -12.37 31.37
CA HIS A 509 33.07 -13.79 31.57
C HIS A 509 32.18 -14.41 32.67
N GLY A 510 32.00 -13.72 33.80
CA GLY A 510 31.11 -14.18 34.86
C GLY A 510 29.63 -14.27 34.44
N LEU A 511 29.18 -13.39 33.54
CA LEU A 511 27.84 -13.48 32.94
C LEU A 511 27.71 -14.71 32.04
N LEU A 512 28.71 -15.00 31.21
CA LEU A 512 28.75 -16.23 30.40
C LEU A 512 28.63 -17.47 31.30
N ASP A 513 29.48 -17.57 32.32
CA ASP A 513 29.48 -18.70 33.28
C ASP A 513 28.12 -18.83 33.98
N ARG A 514 27.52 -17.71 34.38
CA ARG A 514 26.19 -17.70 35.01
C ARG A 514 25.10 -18.25 34.08
N VAL A 515 25.09 -17.80 32.82
CA VAL A 515 24.11 -18.25 31.82
C VAL A 515 24.30 -19.75 31.53
N LEU A 516 25.54 -20.18 31.30
CA LEU A 516 25.84 -21.60 31.01
C LEU A 516 25.56 -22.51 32.20
N LEU A 517 25.79 -22.04 33.43
CA LEU A 517 25.41 -22.76 34.64
C LEU A 517 23.89 -22.94 34.73
N MET A 518 23.10 -21.90 34.43
CA MET A 518 21.64 -22.01 34.39
C MET A 518 21.18 -23.02 33.32
N LEU A 519 21.85 -23.02 32.17
CA LEU A 519 21.64 -24.01 31.09
C LEU A 519 22.20 -25.40 31.43
N ARG A 520 22.72 -25.61 32.66
CA ARG A 520 23.28 -26.88 33.16
C ARG A 520 24.45 -27.40 32.33
N THR A 521 25.23 -26.49 31.76
CA THR A 521 26.44 -26.82 30.99
C THR A 521 27.65 -26.71 31.89
N SER A 522 28.43 -27.79 32.01
CA SER A 522 29.62 -27.84 32.87
C SER A 522 30.85 -27.26 32.17
N PHE A 523 31.70 -26.52 32.89
CA PHE A 523 32.98 -26.05 32.36
C PHE A 523 33.98 -27.20 32.25
N LEU A 524 34.67 -27.27 31.12
CA LEU A 524 35.71 -28.25 30.79
C LEU A 524 37.06 -27.54 30.67
N THR A 525 38.10 -28.14 31.24
CA THR A 525 39.46 -27.58 31.19
C THR A 525 40.11 -27.70 29.81
N GLU A 526 39.74 -28.70 29.02
CA GLU A 526 40.26 -28.90 27.66
C GLU A 526 39.18 -29.50 26.74
N GLY A 527 39.13 -29.02 25.50
CA GLY A 527 38.27 -29.52 24.42
C GLY A 527 38.79 -30.81 23.77
N THR A 528 39.20 -31.81 24.54
CA THR A 528 39.72 -33.06 23.94
C THR A 528 38.58 -33.94 23.40
N ASP A 529 38.66 -34.32 22.12
CA ASP A 529 37.72 -35.23 21.43
C ASP A 529 38.11 -36.71 21.66
N THR A 530 38.36 -37.10 22.92
CA THR A 530 38.57 -38.50 23.26
C THR A 530 37.24 -39.19 23.56
N PRO A 531 37.07 -40.48 23.19
CA PRO A 531 35.87 -41.22 23.56
C PRO A 531 35.69 -41.26 25.08
N GLY A 532 34.57 -40.72 25.56
CA GLY A 532 34.24 -40.64 26.99
C GLY A 532 34.40 -39.27 27.64
N THR A 533 34.82 -38.24 26.90
CA THR A 533 34.81 -36.86 27.42
C THR A 533 33.37 -36.40 27.70
N PRO A 534 33.07 -35.80 28.87
CA PRO A 534 31.74 -35.31 29.19
C PRO A 534 31.31 -34.15 28.27
N ASP A 535 29.99 -33.97 28.14
CA ASP A 535 29.39 -32.78 27.54
C ASP A 535 29.61 -31.56 28.45
N GLY A 536 29.77 -30.39 27.84
CA GLY A 536 30.16 -29.17 28.54
C GLY A 536 30.68 -28.09 27.59
N TYR A 537 31.19 -26.99 28.15
CA TYR A 537 31.80 -25.90 27.40
C TYR A 537 33.24 -25.66 27.81
N TRP A 538 34.04 -25.11 26.90
CA TRP A 538 35.40 -24.64 27.19
C TRP A 538 35.66 -23.35 26.41
N ILE A 539 36.76 -22.70 26.75
CA ILE A 539 37.19 -21.46 26.11
C ILE A 539 38.59 -21.62 25.55
N GLU A 540 38.82 -21.07 24.37
CA GLU A 540 40.12 -21.06 23.69
C GLU A 540 40.52 -19.62 23.37
N GLU A 541 41.82 -19.29 23.49
CA GLU A 541 42.32 -17.96 23.17
C GLU A 541 41.97 -17.58 21.72
N LEU A 542 41.39 -16.40 21.54
CA LEU A 542 40.94 -15.91 20.25
C LEU A 542 41.78 -14.71 19.80
N ASN A 543 42.35 -14.80 18.60
CA ASN A 543 43.13 -13.73 17.98
C ASN A 543 42.39 -13.15 16.76
N GLU A 544 41.28 -12.44 17.01
CA GLU A 544 40.50 -11.72 16.00
C GLU A 544 40.67 -10.20 16.14
N GLU A 545 40.71 -9.47 15.03
CA GLU A 545 40.99 -8.02 14.99
C GLU A 545 39.90 -7.17 15.67
N THR A 546 38.70 -7.72 15.89
CA THR A 546 37.63 -7.07 16.67
C THR A 546 38.04 -6.80 18.11
N PHE A 547 38.92 -7.65 18.67
CA PHE A 547 39.29 -7.63 20.08
C PHE A 547 40.73 -7.19 20.31
N PHE A 548 41.02 -6.78 21.55
CA PHE A 548 42.37 -6.45 22.00
C PHE A 548 43.21 -7.74 22.11
N PRO A 549 44.43 -7.81 21.53
CA PRO A 549 45.24 -9.02 21.50
C PRO A 549 45.47 -9.65 22.89
N GLY A 550 45.32 -10.97 22.97
CA GLY A 550 45.46 -11.74 24.22
C GLY A 550 44.31 -11.56 25.24
N HIS A 551 43.24 -10.85 24.88
CA HIS A 551 42.11 -10.56 25.78
C HIS A 551 40.75 -10.90 25.15
N ALA A 552 40.70 -12.00 24.40
CA ALA A 552 39.49 -12.57 23.84
C ALA A 552 39.54 -14.09 23.86
N ALA A 553 38.37 -14.71 23.90
CA ALA A 553 38.23 -16.15 23.84
C ALA A 553 37.02 -16.57 22.99
N ALA A 554 37.19 -17.66 22.25
CA ALA A 554 36.11 -18.37 21.59
C ALA A 554 35.42 -19.28 22.60
N VAL A 555 34.08 -19.34 22.52
CA VAL A 555 33.27 -20.22 23.36
C VAL A 555 32.89 -21.45 22.56
N HIS A 556 33.30 -22.62 23.04
CA HIS A 556 33.01 -23.91 22.44
C HIS A 556 32.07 -24.71 23.31
N LEU A 557 31.15 -25.45 22.69
CA LEU A 557 30.14 -26.27 23.35
C LEU A 557 30.15 -27.68 22.77
N ARG A 558 30.08 -28.68 23.66
CA ARG A 558 29.80 -30.07 23.31
C ARG A 558 28.49 -30.52 23.94
N ILE A 559 27.54 -30.93 23.10
CA ILE A 559 26.27 -31.55 23.50
C ILE A 559 26.04 -32.77 22.61
N GLY A 560 25.71 -33.92 23.21
CA GLY A 560 25.44 -35.15 22.47
C GLY A 560 26.64 -35.65 21.66
N GLY A 561 27.86 -35.39 22.15
CA GLY A 561 29.10 -35.74 21.47
C GLY A 561 29.46 -34.89 20.25
N LYS A 562 28.71 -33.81 19.96
CA LYS A 562 29.04 -32.86 18.88
C LYS A 562 29.62 -31.59 19.46
N ALA A 563 30.84 -31.26 19.07
CA ALA A 563 31.52 -30.02 19.43
C ALA A 563 31.30 -28.93 18.38
N ALA A 564 31.04 -27.69 18.80
CA ALA A 564 30.94 -26.53 17.92
C ALA A 564 31.39 -25.24 18.65
N ARG A 565 31.93 -24.26 17.90
CA ARG A 565 32.08 -22.89 18.39
C ARG A 565 30.69 -22.23 18.38
N ILE A 566 30.25 -21.75 19.53
CA ILE A 566 28.91 -21.14 19.69
C ILE A 566 28.98 -19.62 19.84
N GLY A 567 30.17 -19.05 20.01
CA GLY A 567 30.32 -17.62 20.19
C GLY A 567 31.71 -17.20 20.61
N GLU A 568 31.79 -15.99 21.16
CA GLU A 568 33.04 -15.33 21.56
C GLU A 568 32.78 -14.26 22.61
N PHE A 569 33.81 -13.93 23.38
CA PHE A 569 33.81 -12.75 24.23
C PHE A 569 35.22 -12.17 24.36
N GLY A 570 35.30 -10.87 24.64
CA GLY A 570 36.59 -10.19 24.71
C GLY A 570 36.49 -8.69 24.97
N ILE A 571 37.64 -8.10 25.26
CA ILE A 571 37.82 -6.65 25.31
C ILE A 571 37.89 -6.14 23.86
N LEU A 572 37.07 -5.16 23.49
CA LEU A 572 37.09 -4.61 22.13
C LEU A 572 38.39 -3.87 21.83
N HIS A 573 38.86 -3.98 20.59
CA HIS A 573 40.05 -3.28 20.12
C HIS A 573 39.82 -1.75 20.14
N PRO A 574 40.82 -0.93 20.52
CA PRO A 574 40.66 0.54 20.56
C PRO A 574 40.18 1.16 19.24
N THR A 575 40.53 0.58 18.09
CA THR A 575 40.03 1.08 16.79
C THR A 575 38.53 0.85 16.60
N VAL A 576 37.96 -0.22 17.15
CA VAL A 576 36.51 -0.45 17.16
C VAL A 576 35.83 0.60 18.02
N LEU A 577 36.36 0.84 19.22
CA LEU A 577 35.85 1.86 20.13
C LEU A 577 35.87 3.24 19.45
N GLU A 578 36.95 3.61 18.77
CA GLU A 578 37.06 4.86 18.02
C GLU A 578 35.99 4.98 16.92
N LYS A 579 35.75 3.92 16.15
CA LYS A 579 34.72 3.90 15.08
C LYS A 579 33.30 4.07 15.61
N PHE A 580 33.00 3.49 16.78
CA PHE A 580 31.73 3.67 17.47
C PHE A 580 31.70 4.90 18.40
N ASP A 581 32.78 5.72 18.40
CA ASP A 581 32.94 6.93 19.21
C ASP A 581 32.82 6.66 20.74
N LEU A 582 33.32 5.53 21.20
CA LEU A 582 33.30 5.11 22.60
C LEU A 582 34.63 5.47 23.29
N ARG A 583 34.55 6.18 24.42
CA ARG A 583 35.73 6.66 25.17
C ARG A 583 36.24 5.68 26.22
N TYR A 584 35.34 4.88 26.76
CA TYR A 584 35.60 3.93 27.82
C TYR A 584 35.87 2.55 27.24
N ALA A 585 36.58 1.70 28.00
CA ALA A 585 36.81 0.34 27.57
C ALA A 585 35.48 -0.43 27.58
N VAL A 586 35.31 -1.31 26.58
CA VAL A 586 34.11 -2.13 26.43
C VAL A 586 34.52 -3.58 26.27
N SER A 587 33.92 -4.45 27.09
CA SER A 587 33.99 -5.90 26.91
C SER A 587 32.65 -6.40 26.43
N THR A 588 32.67 -7.38 25.53
CA THR A 588 31.45 -7.92 24.92
C THR A 588 31.46 -9.44 24.92
N LEU A 589 30.27 -10.03 24.91
CA LEU A 589 29.99 -11.46 24.74
C LEU A 589 28.90 -11.60 23.70
N GLU A 590 28.99 -12.60 22.83
CA GLU A 590 27.91 -13.03 21.95
C GLU A 590 27.94 -14.56 21.79
N ILE A 591 26.81 -15.23 21.99
CA ILE A 591 26.63 -16.68 21.76
C ILE A 591 25.33 -16.97 21.01
N ASN A 592 25.36 -17.98 20.14
CA ASN A 592 24.19 -18.54 19.51
C ASN A 592 23.45 -19.48 20.48
N LEU A 593 22.20 -19.15 20.82
CA LEU A 593 21.37 -19.92 21.75
C LEU A 593 20.77 -21.19 21.11
N GLU A 594 20.68 -21.26 19.78
CA GLU A 594 20.12 -22.43 19.11
C GLU A 594 20.98 -23.68 19.28
N ALA A 595 22.26 -23.52 19.63
CA ALA A 595 23.16 -24.63 19.95
C ALA A 595 22.74 -25.44 21.19
N PHE A 596 21.78 -24.95 21.99
CA PHE A 596 21.25 -25.61 23.20
C PHE A 596 19.91 -26.31 22.98
N LEU A 597 19.39 -26.33 21.75
CA LEU A 597 18.16 -27.03 21.35
C LEU A 597 18.50 -28.31 20.58
#